data_AF-A0A5E8AKF4-F1
#
_entry.id   AF-A0A5E8AKF4-F1
#
_cell.length_a   1.000
_cell.length_b   1.000
_cell.length_c   1.000
_cell.angle_alpha   90.00
_cell.angle_beta   90.00
_cell.angle_gamma   90.00
#
_symmetry.space_group_name_H-M   'P 1'
#
loop_
_entity.id
_entity.type
_entity.pdbx_description
1 polymer ?
#
loop_
_entity_poly.entity_id
_entity_poly.type
_entity_poly.pdbx_seq_one_letter_code
_entity_poly.pdbx_strand_id
1 'polypeptide(L)'
;MNKVLATILLSLLAATSVAAQGLYTPSGVQLKVGSSASLKIGGDLTNKGQVYDEGLLVVDGAVNNENRLNISNNASTPPVLDSNGLINNTGNLENVGLIRVSGDWNNTGTYNGIDGEIELDGTSDQTFSSTPTDVHSIVVNSTGTTLFTGDTVRVVGMINFVNGYVDANPGSYLVIEDGAEVLGGSDNSYSEGKFYHRGLGYKFFPVGNDALYLPVYLENVFGENPLIGVEVGAFSQAPFPDRLLVGVAEDYYWDIETALGRFDSSKVTVDYVGADLESSQNRNDIAFDSATPAGQTHLKKAGVVVGY
;
A
#
# COMPACT_ATOMS: atom_id res chain seq x y z
N MET A 1 20.30 34.02 -33.02
CA MET A 1 18.87 34.11 -32.71
C MET A 1 18.69 33.85 -31.23
N ASN A 2 18.60 34.90 -30.41
CA ASN A 2 18.26 34.76 -28.99
C ASN A 2 16.77 34.42 -28.92
N LYS A 3 16.42 33.15 -28.70
CA LYS A 3 15.06 32.78 -28.32
C LYS A 3 14.82 33.39 -26.95
N VAL A 4 14.04 34.48 -26.90
CA VAL A 4 13.47 34.99 -25.66
C VAL A 4 12.60 33.88 -25.11
N LEU A 5 13.06 33.23 -24.05
CA LEU A 5 12.28 32.27 -23.28
C LEU A 5 11.17 33.07 -22.61
N ALA A 6 10.03 33.21 -23.28
CA ALA A 6 8.85 33.80 -22.68
C ALA A 6 8.28 32.77 -21.69
N THR A 7 8.69 32.85 -20.43
CA THR A 7 8.05 32.13 -19.33
C THR A 7 6.63 32.68 -19.21
N ILE A 8 5.66 31.95 -19.75
CA ILE A 8 4.25 32.23 -19.51
C ILE A 8 3.96 31.68 -18.11
N LEU A 9 3.73 32.56 -17.15
CA LEU A 9 3.27 32.19 -15.82
C LEU A 9 1.74 32.27 -15.82
N LEU A 10 1.08 31.12 -15.65
CA LEU A 10 -0.36 31.08 -15.40
C LEU A 10 -0.57 30.81 -13.91
N SER A 11 -1.12 31.78 -13.19
CA SER A 11 -1.37 31.70 -11.75
C SER A 11 -2.86 31.83 -11.43
N LEU A 12 -3.39 30.86 -10.71
CA LEU A 12 -4.76 30.83 -10.19
C LEU A 12 -4.70 31.16 -8.70
N LEU A 13 -4.92 32.43 -8.33
CA LEU A 13 -4.59 32.95 -6.97
C LEU A 13 -5.80 33.20 -6.07
N ALA A 14 -7.03 33.10 -6.59
CA ALA A 14 -8.26 33.31 -5.82
C ALA A 14 -9.16 32.06 -5.89
N ALA A 15 -10.26 32.04 -5.13
CA ALA A 15 -11.33 31.04 -5.20
C ALA A 15 -11.94 31.02 -6.61
N THR A 16 -11.23 30.37 -7.52
CA THR A 16 -11.47 30.31 -8.94
C THR A 16 -11.44 28.85 -9.34
N SER A 17 -12.42 28.47 -10.13
CA SER A 17 -12.45 27.16 -10.77
C SER A 17 -12.18 27.38 -12.25
N VAL A 18 -11.12 26.77 -12.77
CA VAL A 18 -10.83 26.75 -14.20
C VAL A 18 -10.98 25.33 -14.71
N ALA A 19 -11.60 25.19 -15.87
CA ALA A 19 -11.75 23.93 -16.56
C ALA A 19 -10.96 23.96 -17.87
N ALA A 20 -10.28 22.86 -18.19
CA ALA A 20 -9.67 22.60 -19.48
C ALA A 20 -10.09 21.21 -19.99
N GLN A 21 -10.16 20.98 -21.30
CA GLN A 21 -10.40 19.63 -21.83
C GLN A 21 -9.13 18.76 -21.80
N GLY A 22 -7.98 19.40 -21.81
CA GLY A 22 -6.64 18.82 -21.68
C GLY A 22 -5.68 19.97 -21.41
N LEU A 23 -4.56 19.67 -20.77
CA LEU A 23 -3.59 20.69 -20.39
C LEU A 23 -2.18 20.24 -20.73
N TYR A 24 -1.48 21.09 -21.49
CA TYR A 24 -0.09 20.86 -21.84
C TYR A 24 0.77 21.97 -21.24
N THR A 25 1.67 21.60 -20.34
CA THR A 25 2.66 22.51 -19.76
C THR A 25 4.00 22.26 -20.46
N PRO A 26 4.41 23.09 -21.44
CA PRO A 26 5.67 22.87 -22.15
C PRO A 26 6.89 23.15 -21.26
N SER A 27 8.06 22.69 -21.72
CA SER A 27 9.33 23.00 -21.05
C SER A 27 9.54 24.52 -20.89
N GLY A 28 10.00 24.93 -19.71
CA GLY A 28 10.23 26.34 -19.37
C GLY A 28 8.97 27.11 -18.94
N VAL A 29 7.79 26.48 -18.93
CA VAL A 29 6.54 27.07 -18.41
C VAL A 29 6.28 26.57 -16.99
N GLN A 30 5.74 27.48 -16.17
CA GLN A 30 5.27 27.19 -14.82
C GLN A 30 3.75 27.41 -14.75
N LEU A 31 3.04 26.40 -14.26
CA LEU A 31 1.65 26.47 -13.85
C LEU A 31 1.58 26.45 -12.33
N LYS A 32 0.79 27.35 -11.75
CA LYS A 32 0.53 27.37 -10.31
C LYS A 32 -0.98 27.38 -10.02
N VAL A 33 -1.45 26.35 -9.33
CA VAL A 33 -2.78 26.30 -8.70
C VAL A 33 -2.61 26.77 -7.26
N GLY A 34 -3.21 27.91 -6.91
CA GLY A 34 -3.11 28.47 -5.57
C GLY A 34 -3.95 27.73 -4.54
N SER A 35 -3.67 27.94 -3.25
CA SER A 35 -4.24 27.17 -2.14
C SER A 35 -5.76 27.25 -1.92
N SER A 36 -6.44 28.15 -2.63
CA SER A 36 -7.90 28.22 -2.65
C SER A 36 -8.48 28.06 -4.05
N ALA A 37 -7.65 27.74 -5.03
CA ALA A 37 -8.06 27.53 -6.41
C ALA A 37 -8.35 26.05 -6.67
N SER A 38 -9.21 25.83 -7.67
CA SER A 38 -9.39 24.51 -8.26
C SER A 38 -9.10 24.57 -9.76
N LEU A 39 -8.36 23.59 -10.26
CA LEU A 39 -8.13 23.38 -11.67
C LEU A 39 -8.66 22.00 -12.04
N LYS A 40 -9.69 21.96 -12.88
CA LYS A 40 -10.25 20.72 -13.42
C LYS A 40 -9.80 20.53 -14.87
N ILE A 41 -9.32 19.34 -15.19
CA ILE A 41 -8.89 18.95 -16.53
C ILE A 41 -9.74 17.74 -16.93
N GLY A 42 -10.65 17.91 -17.89
CA GLY A 42 -11.57 16.87 -18.36
C GLY A 42 -10.93 15.79 -19.25
N GLY A 43 -9.61 15.81 -19.39
CA GLY A 43 -8.81 14.88 -20.17
C GLY A 43 -7.39 14.88 -19.62
N ASP A 44 -6.39 14.71 -20.47
CA ASP A 44 -5.02 14.49 -19.98
C ASP A 44 -4.31 15.78 -19.54
N LEU A 45 -3.48 15.66 -18.50
CA LEU A 45 -2.44 16.60 -18.13
C LEU A 45 -1.09 16.07 -18.62
N THR A 46 -0.46 16.79 -19.55
CA THR A 46 0.92 16.50 -19.99
C THR A 46 1.87 17.60 -19.52
N ASN A 47 2.73 17.27 -18.56
CA ASN A 47 3.65 18.20 -17.94
C ASN A 47 5.10 17.96 -18.35
N LYS A 48 5.63 18.81 -19.24
CA LYS A 48 7.07 18.92 -19.53
C LYS A 48 7.71 20.15 -18.88
N GLY A 49 6.92 20.98 -18.21
CA GLY A 49 7.33 22.18 -17.50
C GLY A 49 7.32 21.95 -15.98
N GLN A 50 6.80 22.92 -15.24
CA GLN A 50 6.66 22.82 -13.80
C GLN A 50 5.21 23.08 -13.40
N VAL A 51 4.61 22.16 -12.66
CA VAL A 51 3.26 22.30 -12.10
C VAL A 51 3.40 22.31 -10.59
N TYR A 52 2.89 23.37 -9.97
CA TYR A 52 2.80 23.53 -8.53
C TYR A 52 1.33 23.59 -8.16
N ASP A 53 0.87 22.58 -7.42
CA ASP A 53 -0.47 22.55 -6.86
C ASP A 53 -0.41 22.79 -5.36
N GLU A 54 -0.96 23.93 -4.95
CA GLU A 54 -1.18 24.28 -3.56
C GLU A 54 -2.66 24.09 -3.15
N GLY A 55 -3.56 23.79 -4.10
CA GLY A 55 -5.02 23.75 -3.93
C GLY A 55 -5.63 22.41 -4.34
N LEU A 56 -6.55 22.43 -5.30
CA LEU A 56 -7.19 21.22 -5.85
C LEU A 56 -6.92 21.11 -7.35
N LEU A 57 -6.21 20.05 -7.76
CA LEU A 57 -6.00 19.67 -9.15
C LEU A 57 -6.75 18.38 -9.46
N VAL A 58 -7.80 18.46 -10.28
CA VAL A 58 -8.59 17.30 -10.72
C VAL A 58 -8.27 16.99 -12.19
N VAL A 59 -7.94 15.75 -12.49
CA VAL A 59 -7.64 15.27 -13.84
C VAL A 59 -8.50 14.04 -14.14
N ASP A 60 -9.45 14.20 -15.06
CA ASP A 60 -10.35 13.11 -15.46
C ASP A 60 -9.64 12.10 -16.40
N GLY A 61 -8.54 12.51 -17.06
CA GLY A 61 -7.70 11.66 -17.91
C GLY A 61 -6.38 11.27 -17.23
N ALA A 62 -5.34 11.03 -18.04
CA ALA A 62 -4.01 10.66 -17.54
C ALA A 62 -3.20 11.86 -17.07
N VAL A 63 -2.38 11.67 -16.03
CA VAL A 63 -1.35 12.62 -15.57
C VAL A 63 0.01 12.13 -16.06
N ASN A 64 0.56 12.76 -17.09
CA ASN A 64 1.87 12.47 -17.64
C ASN A 64 2.89 13.51 -17.15
N ASN A 65 3.63 13.19 -16.09
CA ASN A 65 4.68 14.06 -15.55
C ASN A 65 6.05 13.68 -16.10
N GLU A 66 6.60 14.51 -16.99
CA GLU A 66 7.94 14.34 -17.56
C GLU A 66 9.00 15.29 -16.95
N ASN A 67 8.59 16.24 -16.09
CA ASN A 67 9.51 17.18 -15.47
C ASN A 67 9.22 17.39 -13.98
N ARG A 68 8.53 18.45 -13.54
CA ARG A 68 8.25 18.65 -12.10
C ARG A 68 6.76 18.80 -11.83
N LEU A 69 6.23 17.93 -10.99
CA LEU A 69 4.92 18.05 -10.38
C LEU A 69 5.11 18.12 -8.87
N ASN A 70 4.67 19.21 -8.25
CA ASN A 70 4.78 19.42 -6.81
C ASN A 70 3.38 19.63 -6.25
N ILE A 71 2.97 18.74 -5.35
CA ILE A 71 1.71 18.77 -4.60
C ILE A 71 2.07 19.15 -3.17
N SER A 72 2.16 20.45 -2.88
CA SER A 72 2.54 20.94 -1.55
C SER A 72 2.00 22.32 -1.28
N ASN A 73 1.67 22.61 -0.02
CA ASN A 73 1.38 23.96 0.44
C ASN A 73 1.82 24.13 1.90
N ASN A 74 1.80 25.37 2.39
CA ASN A 74 1.98 25.70 3.80
C ASN A 74 0.63 26.02 4.48
N ALA A 75 -0.48 25.56 3.92
CA ALA A 75 -1.82 25.89 4.38
C ALA A 75 -2.37 24.82 5.33
N SER A 76 -3.47 25.13 6.02
CA SER A 76 -4.11 24.17 6.94
C SER A 76 -4.84 23.03 6.24
N THR A 77 -5.22 23.23 4.97
CA THR A 77 -5.84 22.20 4.13
C THR A 77 -4.79 21.68 3.17
N PRO A 78 -4.45 20.38 3.19
CA PRO A 78 -3.46 19.82 2.28
C PRO A 78 -3.92 19.96 0.82
N PRO A 79 -2.99 20.17 -0.12
CA PRO A 79 -3.32 20.17 -1.54
C PRO A 79 -3.74 18.77 -1.99
N VAL A 80 -4.56 18.69 -3.03
CA VAL A 80 -5.11 17.44 -3.54
C VAL A 80 -4.90 17.34 -5.04
N LEU A 81 -4.16 16.31 -5.46
CA LEU A 81 -4.22 15.79 -6.82
C LEU A 81 -5.23 14.65 -6.87
N ASP A 82 -6.27 14.79 -7.68
CA ASP A 82 -7.31 13.79 -7.87
C ASP A 82 -7.27 13.31 -9.33
N SER A 83 -6.85 12.06 -9.57
CA SER A 83 -6.66 11.49 -10.90
C SER A 83 -7.56 10.29 -11.11
N ASN A 84 -8.52 10.43 -12.03
CA ASN A 84 -9.39 9.32 -12.47
C ASN A 84 -8.70 8.38 -13.49
N GLY A 85 -7.56 8.80 -14.05
CA GLY A 85 -6.78 8.02 -14.99
C GLY A 85 -5.41 7.59 -14.47
N LEU A 86 -4.59 7.07 -15.37
CA LEU A 86 -3.20 6.70 -15.11
C LEU A 86 -2.39 7.91 -14.63
N ILE A 87 -1.66 7.74 -13.52
CA ILE A 87 -0.53 8.61 -13.17
C ILE A 87 0.75 7.98 -13.72
N ASN A 88 1.36 8.64 -14.70
CA ASN A 88 2.62 8.23 -15.31
C ASN A 88 3.70 9.28 -14.99
N ASN A 89 4.57 8.96 -14.03
CA ASN A 89 5.69 9.81 -13.63
C ASN A 89 7.01 9.29 -14.21
N THR A 90 7.58 10.06 -15.14
CA THR A 90 8.96 9.89 -15.62
C THR A 90 9.88 11.04 -15.19
N GLY A 91 9.34 12.04 -14.49
CA GLY A 91 10.05 13.20 -13.96
C GLY A 91 10.26 13.13 -12.44
N ASN A 92 10.19 14.28 -11.77
CA ASN A 92 10.17 14.44 -10.33
C ASN A 92 8.74 14.75 -9.86
N LEU A 93 8.23 13.93 -8.96
CA LEU A 93 6.96 14.10 -8.28
C LEU A 93 7.19 14.28 -6.77
N GLU A 94 6.85 15.45 -6.25
CA GLU A 94 6.93 15.78 -4.83
C GLU A 94 5.51 15.78 -4.24
N ASN A 95 5.30 15.02 -3.17
CA ASN A 95 4.02 14.89 -2.50
C ASN A 95 4.14 15.22 -1.00
N VAL A 96 3.49 16.30 -0.59
CA VAL A 96 3.26 16.69 0.82
C VAL A 96 1.75 16.84 1.10
N GLY A 97 0.92 16.52 0.11
CA GLY A 97 -0.53 16.59 0.19
C GLY A 97 -1.16 15.21 0.07
N LEU A 98 -2.32 15.17 -0.57
CA LEU A 98 -3.03 13.96 -0.92
C LEU A 98 -2.98 13.75 -2.43
N ILE A 99 -2.64 12.54 -2.85
CA ILE A 99 -2.85 12.08 -4.21
C ILE A 99 -3.90 10.96 -4.19
N ARG A 100 -5.06 11.20 -4.80
CA ARG A 100 -6.06 10.17 -5.08
C ARG A 100 -5.85 9.60 -6.46
N VAL A 101 -5.86 8.28 -6.56
CA VAL A 101 -5.59 7.55 -7.79
C VAL A 101 -6.66 6.48 -7.96
N SER A 102 -7.54 6.69 -8.95
CA SER A 102 -8.55 5.70 -9.32
C SER A 102 -8.13 4.81 -10.49
N GLY A 103 -7.08 5.20 -11.22
CA GLY A 103 -6.45 4.44 -12.30
C GLY A 103 -5.13 3.77 -11.87
N ASP A 104 -4.31 3.41 -12.84
CA ASP A 104 -2.98 2.86 -12.56
C ASP A 104 -1.99 3.93 -12.05
N TRP A 105 -0.99 3.49 -11.31
CA TRP A 105 0.19 4.28 -10.95
C TRP A 105 1.43 3.67 -11.59
N ASN A 106 2.16 4.47 -12.37
CA ASN A 106 3.43 4.09 -12.95
C ASN A 106 4.49 5.17 -12.67
N ASN A 107 5.45 4.85 -11.82
CA ASN A 107 6.55 5.74 -11.48
C ASN A 107 7.90 5.14 -11.90
N THR A 108 8.44 5.62 -13.03
CA THR A 108 9.82 5.33 -13.45
C THR A 108 10.78 6.48 -13.17
N GLY A 109 10.25 7.62 -12.72
CA GLY A 109 11.01 8.80 -12.31
C GLY A 109 11.36 8.79 -10.81
N THR A 110 11.52 9.98 -10.26
CA THR A 110 11.68 10.20 -8.81
C THR A 110 10.32 10.52 -8.19
N TYR A 111 9.99 9.81 -7.12
CA TYR A 111 8.91 10.16 -6.20
C TYR A 111 9.51 10.55 -4.85
N ASN A 112 9.04 11.66 -4.28
CA ASN A 112 9.41 12.11 -2.95
C ASN A 112 8.14 12.45 -2.16
N GLY A 113 7.67 11.50 -1.37
CA GLY A 113 6.45 11.60 -0.57
C GLY A 113 6.69 11.56 0.93
N ILE A 114 7.70 12.27 1.44
CA ILE A 114 8.14 12.20 2.86
C ILE A 114 7.03 12.48 3.86
N ASP A 115 6.05 13.32 3.52
CA ASP A 115 4.93 13.70 4.39
C ASP A 115 3.57 13.58 3.67
N GLY A 116 3.56 12.98 2.48
CA GLY A 116 2.37 12.89 1.62
C GLY A 116 1.59 11.59 1.77
N GLU A 117 0.31 11.64 1.44
CA GLU A 117 -0.59 10.48 1.39
C GLU A 117 -0.91 10.11 -0.07
N ILE A 118 -0.99 8.81 -0.33
CA ILE A 118 -1.57 8.24 -1.54
C ILE A 118 -2.83 7.47 -1.14
N GLU A 119 -3.97 7.85 -1.69
CA GLU A 119 -5.23 7.11 -1.56
C GLU A 119 -5.50 6.37 -2.86
N LEU A 120 -5.59 5.05 -2.77
CA LEU A 120 -5.96 4.15 -3.86
C LEU A 120 -7.48 3.97 -3.80
N ASP A 121 -8.22 4.58 -4.73
CA ASP A 121 -9.68 4.63 -4.69
C ASP A 121 -10.34 4.09 -5.98
N GLY A 122 -9.61 3.26 -6.72
CA GLY A 122 -10.09 2.70 -7.98
C GLY A 122 -11.28 1.75 -7.80
N THR A 123 -12.20 1.80 -8.77
CA THR A 123 -13.34 0.88 -8.83
C THR A 123 -13.09 -0.39 -9.63
N SER A 124 -11.98 -0.42 -10.35
CA SER A 124 -11.49 -1.56 -11.11
C SER A 124 -10.16 -2.00 -10.53
N ASP A 125 -9.62 -3.12 -10.99
CA ASP A 125 -8.25 -3.51 -10.64
C ASP A 125 -7.26 -2.42 -11.06
N GLN A 126 -6.28 -2.16 -10.20
CA GLN A 126 -5.26 -1.13 -10.39
C GLN A 126 -3.88 -1.76 -10.29
N THR A 127 -2.93 -1.27 -11.06
CA THR A 127 -1.52 -1.57 -10.88
C THR A 127 -0.80 -0.41 -10.21
N PHE A 128 -0.06 -0.68 -9.14
CA PHE A 128 0.90 0.25 -8.56
C PHE A 128 2.32 -0.21 -8.90
N SER A 129 2.92 0.42 -9.91
CA SER A 129 4.28 0.14 -10.38
C SER A 129 5.21 1.30 -10.02
N SER A 130 6.33 1.01 -9.37
CA SER A 130 7.34 2.02 -9.06
C SER A 130 8.76 1.46 -9.09
N THR A 131 9.73 2.32 -9.39
CA THR A 131 11.12 2.14 -8.93
C THR A 131 11.18 2.16 -7.40
N PRO A 132 12.29 1.74 -6.75
CA PRO A 132 12.35 1.66 -5.31
C PRO A 132 12.04 3.03 -4.70
N THR A 133 11.01 3.09 -3.86
CA THR A 133 10.51 4.38 -3.36
C THR A 133 9.99 4.27 -1.93
N ASP A 134 10.05 5.39 -1.23
CA ASP A 134 9.50 5.55 0.10
C ASP A 134 8.23 6.40 -0.01
N VAL A 135 7.14 5.90 0.57
CA VAL A 135 5.86 6.56 0.69
C VAL A 135 5.57 6.75 2.17
N HIS A 136 5.19 7.94 2.59
CA HIS A 136 4.81 8.15 3.99
C HIS A 136 3.52 7.43 4.33
N SER A 137 2.42 7.73 3.63
CA SER A 137 1.11 7.14 3.90
C SER A 137 0.44 6.56 2.67
N ILE A 138 -0.16 5.38 2.83
CA ILE A 138 -1.02 4.73 1.83
C ILE A 138 -2.39 4.45 2.47
N VAL A 139 -3.46 4.85 1.80
CA VAL A 139 -4.83 4.47 2.14
C VAL A 139 -5.35 3.56 1.03
N VAL A 140 -5.72 2.33 1.40
CA VAL A 140 -6.37 1.38 0.50
C VAL A 140 -7.88 1.57 0.67
N ASN A 141 -8.51 2.17 -0.33
CA ASN A 141 -9.94 2.48 -0.35
C ASN A 141 -10.55 2.17 -1.73
N SER A 142 -10.05 1.11 -2.36
CA SER A 142 -10.49 0.64 -3.68
C SER A 142 -11.66 -0.34 -3.53
N THR A 143 -12.37 -0.60 -4.63
CA THR A 143 -13.28 -1.76 -4.72
C THR A 143 -12.74 -2.87 -5.63
N GLY A 144 -11.72 -2.58 -6.43
CA GLY A 144 -10.92 -3.60 -7.12
C GLY A 144 -9.66 -3.99 -6.33
N THR A 145 -8.88 -4.91 -6.89
CA THR A 145 -7.59 -5.29 -6.32
C THR A 145 -6.49 -4.33 -6.80
N THR A 146 -5.68 -3.81 -5.87
CA THR A 146 -4.45 -3.10 -6.22
C THR A 146 -3.28 -4.07 -6.23
N LEU A 147 -2.76 -4.35 -7.43
CA LEU A 147 -1.56 -5.14 -7.63
C LEU A 147 -0.33 -4.25 -7.53
N PHE A 148 0.50 -4.47 -6.51
CA PHE A 148 1.83 -3.87 -6.46
C PHE A 148 2.75 -4.65 -7.41
N THR A 149 3.51 -3.93 -8.23
CA THR A 149 4.49 -4.49 -9.18
C THR A 149 5.73 -3.60 -9.26
N GLY A 150 6.78 -4.08 -9.94
CA GLY A 150 8.04 -3.35 -10.07
C GLY A 150 8.97 -3.63 -8.90
N ASP A 151 9.55 -2.57 -8.33
CA ASP A 151 10.50 -2.67 -7.22
C ASP A 151 9.82 -2.46 -5.85
N THR A 152 10.61 -2.48 -4.78
CA THR A 152 10.12 -2.31 -3.41
C THR A 152 9.50 -0.93 -3.17
N VAL A 153 8.28 -0.91 -2.65
CA VAL A 153 7.62 0.27 -2.08
C VAL A 153 7.70 0.16 -0.56
N ARG A 154 8.36 1.12 0.08
CA ARG A 154 8.47 1.20 1.54
C ARG A 154 7.47 2.20 2.10
N VAL A 155 6.61 1.76 3.00
CA VAL A 155 5.71 2.63 3.75
C VAL A 155 6.37 2.98 5.07
N VAL A 156 6.68 4.27 5.27
CA VAL A 156 7.46 4.74 6.43
C VAL A 156 6.60 5.38 7.53
N GLY A 157 5.35 5.74 7.22
CA GLY A 157 4.43 6.37 8.16
C GLY A 157 3.25 5.47 8.51
N MET A 158 2.37 5.20 7.54
CA MET A 158 1.13 4.48 7.82
C MET A 158 0.54 3.82 6.57
N ILE A 159 -0.01 2.62 6.72
CA ILE A 159 -0.93 2.02 5.75
C ILE A 159 -2.28 1.77 6.42
N ASN A 160 -3.37 2.18 5.77
CA ASN A 160 -4.73 1.99 6.29
C ASN A 160 -5.61 1.25 5.28
N PHE A 161 -6.12 0.09 5.70
CA PHE A 161 -7.03 -0.75 4.93
C PHE A 161 -8.48 -0.39 5.23
N VAL A 162 -9.08 0.46 4.38
CA VAL A 162 -10.47 0.91 4.51
C VAL A 162 -11.40 0.02 3.68
N ASN A 163 -11.06 -0.19 2.41
CA ASN A 163 -11.79 -1.02 1.47
C ASN A 163 -10.84 -1.50 0.36
N GLY A 164 -11.08 -2.69 -0.19
CA GLY A 164 -10.33 -3.25 -1.31
C GLY A 164 -9.12 -4.07 -0.89
N TYR A 165 -8.60 -4.81 -1.86
CA TYR A 165 -7.55 -5.79 -1.66
C TYR A 165 -6.21 -5.28 -2.21
N VAL A 166 -5.13 -5.65 -1.53
CA VAL A 166 -3.76 -5.42 -2.03
C VAL A 166 -3.14 -6.76 -2.38
N ASP A 167 -2.75 -6.95 -3.63
CA ASP A 167 -1.94 -8.10 -4.05
C ASP A 167 -0.47 -7.68 -4.07
N ALA A 168 0.30 -8.20 -3.10
CA ALA A 168 1.74 -8.04 -3.04
C ALA A 168 2.42 -9.26 -3.71
N ASN A 169 2.58 -9.17 -5.02
CA ASN A 169 3.18 -10.23 -5.84
C ASN A 169 4.61 -10.59 -5.34
N PRO A 170 5.03 -11.87 -5.36
CA PRO A 170 6.38 -12.30 -4.94
C PRO A 170 7.59 -11.57 -5.56
N GLY A 171 7.39 -10.82 -6.66
CA GLY A 171 8.43 -10.02 -7.31
C GLY A 171 8.57 -8.57 -6.83
N SER A 172 7.58 -8.04 -6.11
CA SER A 172 7.55 -6.65 -5.66
C SER A 172 7.14 -6.57 -4.20
N TYR A 173 7.98 -5.95 -3.38
CA TYR A 173 7.75 -5.90 -1.95
C TYR A 173 7.01 -4.61 -1.57
N LEU A 174 5.76 -4.72 -1.10
CA LEU A 174 5.17 -3.71 -0.24
C LEU A 174 5.70 -3.96 1.19
N VAL A 175 6.56 -3.08 1.68
CA VAL A 175 7.23 -3.21 2.98
C VAL A 175 6.78 -2.11 3.90
N ILE A 176 6.23 -2.50 5.05
CA ILE A 176 5.97 -1.57 6.15
C ILE A 176 7.24 -1.46 6.98
N GLU A 177 7.83 -0.26 7.03
CA GLU A 177 9.08 -0.01 7.74
C GLU A 177 8.89 0.09 9.26
N ASP A 178 10.00 0.01 10.00
CA ASP A 178 9.95 0.08 11.45
C ASP A 178 9.43 1.45 11.93
N GLY A 179 8.47 1.44 12.86
CA GLY A 179 7.77 2.63 13.34
C GLY A 179 6.54 3.04 12.52
N ALA A 180 6.31 2.46 11.33
CA ALA A 180 5.09 2.70 10.57
C ALA A 180 3.88 1.96 11.17
N GLU A 181 2.71 2.56 11.04
CA GLU A 181 1.46 2.02 11.56
C GLU A 181 0.69 1.23 10.50
N VAL A 182 0.06 0.13 10.90
CA VAL A 182 -0.86 -0.64 10.05
C VAL A 182 -2.24 -0.54 10.70
N LEU A 183 -3.20 0.01 9.96
CA LEU A 183 -4.55 0.30 10.43
C LEU A 183 -5.60 -0.41 9.57
N GLY A 184 -6.78 -0.60 10.15
CA GLY A 184 -7.95 -1.13 9.45
C GLY A 184 -7.87 -2.64 9.25
N GLY A 185 -8.44 -3.10 8.13
CA GLY A 185 -8.58 -4.51 7.81
C GLY A 185 -10.00 -5.03 8.11
N SER A 186 -10.55 -5.79 7.17
CA SER A 186 -11.87 -6.44 7.28
C SER A 186 -12.05 -7.50 6.20
N ASP A 187 -13.19 -8.21 6.18
CA ASP A 187 -13.57 -9.11 5.08
C ASP A 187 -13.57 -8.43 3.70
N ASN A 188 -13.70 -7.11 3.64
CA ASN A 188 -13.67 -6.32 2.41
C ASN A 188 -12.35 -5.57 2.21
N SER A 189 -11.37 -5.70 3.10
CA SER A 189 -10.08 -5.03 2.95
C SER A 189 -8.94 -5.76 3.65
N TYR A 190 -8.04 -6.34 2.86
CA TYR A 190 -6.89 -7.08 3.36
C TYR A 190 -5.82 -7.22 2.27
N SER A 191 -4.64 -7.68 2.66
CA SER A 191 -3.57 -8.06 1.74
C SER A 191 -3.71 -9.51 1.33
N GLU A 192 -3.72 -9.75 0.01
CA GLU A 192 -3.53 -11.04 -0.63
C GLU A 192 -2.04 -11.23 -0.93
N GLY A 193 -1.50 -12.41 -0.61
CA GLY A 193 -0.06 -12.69 -0.67
C GLY A 193 0.74 -12.15 0.52
N LYS A 194 2.06 -12.05 0.36
CA LYS A 194 2.98 -11.73 1.46
C LYS A 194 2.95 -10.25 1.82
N PHE A 195 2.44 -9.96 3.01
CA PHE A 195 2.51 -8.65 3.63
C PHE A 195 3.76 -8.57 4.52
N TYR A 196 4.67 -7.65 4.22
CA TYR A 196 5.94 -7.52 4.91
C TYR A 196 5.94 -6.37 5.92
N HIS A 197 6.40 -6.64 7.15
CA HIS A 197 6.53 -5.64 8.20
C HIS A 197 7.89 -5.78 8.90
N ARG A 198 8.67 -4.70 8.91
CA ARG A 198 9.99 -4.62 9.54
C ARG A 198 9.88 -4.18 11.00
N GLY A 199 10.79 -4.67 11.83
CA GLY A 199 11.11 -4.09 13.14
C GLY A 199 10.69 -4.96 14.33
N LEU A 200 10.78 -4.38 15.51
CA LEU A 200 10.53 -5.07 16.79
C LEU A 200 9.17 -4.70 17.39
N GLY A 201 8.80 -5.36 18.48
CA GLY A 201 7.58 -5.06 19.23
C GLY A 201 6.31 -5.59 18.55
N TYR A 202 5.20 -4.90 18.73
CA TYR A 202 3.92 -5.32 18.17
C TYR A 202 3.91 -5.21 16.64
N LYS A 203 3.38 -6.23 15.95
CA LYS A 203 3.15 -6.21 14.50
C LYS A 203 1.76 -6.76 14.17
N PHE A 204 1.05 -6.05 13.31
CA PHE A 204 -0.26 -6.41 12.79
C PHE A 204 -0.17 -6.66 11.29
N PHE A 205 -0.81 -7.73 10.83
CA PHE A 205 -0.84 -8.18 9.44
C PHE A 205 -2.31 -8.37 9.03
N PRO A 206 -2.90 -7.43 8.27
CA PRO A 206 -4.27 -7.54 7.77
C PRO A 206 -4.29 -8.42 6.52
N VAL A 207 -4.03 -9.72 6.68
CA VAL A 207 -3.92 -10.68 5.57
C VAL A 207 -5.19 -11.48 5.38
N GLY A 208 -5.39 -12.01 4.17
CA GLY A 208 -6.53 -12.86 3.83
C GLY A 208 -6.31 -13.64 2.54
N ASN A 209 -7.30 -14.46 2.17
CA ASN A 209 -7.34 -15.18 0.90
C ASN A 209 -8.80 -15.43 0.48
N ASP A 210 -9.14 -15.26 -0.80
CA ASP A 210 -10.44 -15.63 -1.39
C ASP A 210 -11.66 -15.15 -0.56
N ALA A 211 -11.67 -13.87 -0.17
CA ALA A 211 -12.66 -13.21 0.69
C ALA A 211 -12.67 -13.62 2.17
N LEU A 212 -11.69 -14.40 2.65
CA LEU A 212 -11.49 -14.69 4.06
C LEU A 212 -10.44 -13.75 4.65
N TYR A 213 -10.86 -12.87 5.55
CA TYR A 213 -9.95 -12.06 6.34
C TYR A 213 -9.48 -12.82 7.58
N LEU A 214 -8.17 -13.05 7.66
CA LEU A 214 -7.55 -13.91 8.68
C LEU A 214 -6.32 -13.19 9.27
N PRO A 215 -6.53 -12.10 10.03
CA PRO A 215 -5.43 -11.27 10.52
C PRO A 215 -4.47 -12.04 11.44
N VAL A 216 -3.21 -11.60 11.43
CA VAL A 216 -2.17 -12.09 12.33
C VAL A 216 -1.64 -10.95 13.18
N TYR A 217 -1.47 -11.24 14.47
CA TYR A 217 -0.88 -10.35 15.45
C TYR A 217 0.37 -11.00 16.05
N LEU A 218 1.49 -10.30 15.99
CA LEU A 218 2.70 -10.64 16.72
C LEU A 218 2.82 -9.66 17.88
N GLU A 219 2.51 -10.11 19.09
CA GLU A 219 2.34 -9.20 20.23
C GLU A 219 3.65 -8.54 20.68
N ASN A 220 4.78 -9.24 20.53
CA ASN A 220 6.09 -8.72 20.90
C ASN A 220 7.22 -9.43 20.15
N VAL A 221 7.56 -8.92 18.97
CA VAL A 221 8.65 -9.41 18.13
C VAL A 221 10.01 -9.08 18.75
N PHE A 222 10.80 -10.11 18.99
CA PHE A 222 12.20 -10.04 19.40
C PHE A 222 13.13 -10.48 18.26
N GLY A 223 14.32 -9.89 18.21
CA GLY A 223 15.27 -10.18 17.16
C GLY A 223 16.26 -9.06 16.88
N GLU A 224 16.81 -9.07 15.67
CA GLU A 224 17.71 -8.04 15.13
C GLU A 224 17.17 -7.56 13.78
N ASN A 225 16.44 -6.44 13.81
CA ASN A 225 15.80 -5.82 12.64
C ASN A 225 15.11 -6.81 11.69
N PRO A 226 14.20 -7.69 12.18
CA PRO A 226 13.57 -8.68 11.34
C PRO A 226 12.64 -8.01 10.33
N LEU A 227 12.62 -8.52 9.09
CA LEU A 227 11.59 -8.28 8.10
C LEU A 227 10.73 -9.54 8.03
N ILE A 228 9.50 -9.46 8.55
CA ILE A 228 8.60 -10.60 8.66
C ILE A 228 7.58 -10.50 7.54
N GLY A 229 7.45 -11.56 6.74
CA GLY A 229 6.40 -11.72 5.75
C GLY A 229 5.32 -12.63 6.30
N VAL A 230 4.06 -12.27 6.13
CA VAL A 230 2.91 -13.11 6.47
C VAL A 230 1.97 -13.19 5.28
N GLU A 231 1.51 -14.39 4.95
CA GLU A 231 0.43 -14.62 3.99
C GLU A 231 -0.52 -15.72 4.49
N VAL A 232 -1.72 -15.75 3.91
CA VAL A 232 -2.67 -16.85 4.07
C VAL A 232 -2.56 -17.75 2.85
N GLY A 233 -2.18 -19.01 3.06
CA GLY A 233 -2.18 -20.04 2.04
C GLY A 233 -3.38 -20.96 2.16
N ALA A 234 -3.70 -21.65 1.06
CA ALA A 234 -4.71 -22.70 1.02
C ALA A 234 -4.07 -24.10 0.99
N PHE A 235 -4.70 -25.07 1.63
CA PHE A 235 -4.28 -26.47 1.52
C PHE A 235 -4.80 -27.09 0.23
N SER A 236 -3.92 -27.79 -0.52
CA SER A 236 -4.37 -28.69 -1.60
C SER A 236 -4.95 -30.00 -1.05
N GLN A 237 -4.57 -30.35 0.18
CA GLN A 237 -5.12 -31.43 0.99
C GLN A 237 -4.90 -31.06 2.46
N ALA A 238 -5.94 -31.12 3.27
CA ALA A 238 -5.84 -30.84 4.71
C ALA A 238 -4.74 -31.71 5.35
N PRO A 239 -3.82 -31.12 6.14
CA PRO A 239 -2.77 -31.89 6.79
C PRO A 239 -3.39 -32.82 7.82
N PHE A 240 -2.84 -34.03 7.94
CA PHE A 240 -3.27 -34.95 8.97
C PHE A 240 -2.80 -34.43 10.34
N PRO A 241 -3.70 -34.24 11.32
CA PRO A 241 -3.28 -33.92 12.67
C PRO A 241 -2.41 -35.06 13.21
N ASP A 242 -1.18 -34.77 13.65
CA ASP A 242 -0.41 -35.71 14.47
C ASP A 242 -1.13 -35.95 15.80
N ARG A 243 -0.73 -36.96 16.55
CA ARG A 243 -1.32 -37.40 17.84
C ARG A 243 -1.40 -36.32 18.93
N LEU A 244 -0.75 -35.17 18.72
CA LEU A 244 -0.75 -34.02 19.62
C LEU A 244 -1.61 -32.85 19.12
N LEU A 245 -2.13 -32.93 17.89
CA LEU A 245 -3.01 -31.93 17.31
C LEU A 245 -4.46 -32.33 17.53
N VAL A 246 -5.24 -31.40 18.05
CA VAL A 246 -6.64 -31.63 18.38
C VAL A 246 -7.58 -31.33 17.22
N GLY A 247 -7.10 -30.54 16.26
CA GLY A 247 -7.75 -30.16 15.03
C GLY A 247 -6.81 -29.30 14.21
N VAL A 248 -7.05 -29.23 12.90
CA VAL A 248 -6.37 -28.35 11.96
C VAL A 248 -7.46 -27.76 11.08
N ALA A 249 -7.42 -26.45 10.83
CA ALA A 249 -8.23 -25.85 9.77
C ALA A 249 -8.02 -26.63 8.46
N GLU A 250 -9.11 -27.01 7.80
CA GLU A 250 -9.03 -27.89 6.61
C GLU A 250 -8.58 -27.12 5.37
N ASP A 251 -8.88 -25.82 5.30
CA ASP A 251 -8.81 -25.05 4.06
C ASP A 251 -7.64 -24.06 4.01
N TYR A 252 -7.07 -23.64 5.15
CA TYR A 252 -6.10 -22.56 5.17
C TYR A 252 -5.01 -22.68 6.25
N TYR A 253 -3.89 -21.99 6.00
CA TYR A 253 -2.79 -21.81 6.94
C TYR A 253 -2.20 -20.41 6.81
N TRP A 254 -1.53 -19.93 7.85
CA TRP A 254 -0.64 -18.77 7.75
C TRP A 254 0.77 -19.25 7.47
N ASP A 255 1.39 -18.70 6.42
CA ASP A 255 2.84 -18.78 6.20
C ASP A 255 3.48 -17.55 6.84
N ILE A 256 4.39 -17.76 7.79
CA ILE A 256 5.18 -16.68 8.38
C ILE A 256 6.64 -16.95 8.05
N GLU A 257 7.29 -15.99 7.41
CA GLU A 257 8.70 -16.05 7.05
C GLU A 257 9.49 -14.88 7.64
N THR A 258 10.79 -15.10 7.83
CA THR A 258 11.75 -14.01 8.10
C THR A 258 12.59 -13.79 6.85
N ALA A 259 12.26 -12.76 6.07
CA ALA A 259 12.92 -12.46 4.80
C ALA A 259 14.30 -11.81 5.00
N LEU A 260 14.46 -10.97 6.03
CA LEU A 260 15.70 -10.31 6.40
C LEU A 260 15.83 -10.18 7.92
N GLY A 261 17.06 -9.95 8.40
CA GLY A 261 17.36 -9.79 9.82
C GLY A 261 17.31 -11.12 10.59
N ARG A 262 17.15 -11.03 11.91
CA ARG A 262 16.97 -12.20 12.78
C ARG A 262 15.66 -12.08 13.53
N PHE A 263 14.81 -13.10 13.46
CA PHE A 263 13.62 -13.27 14.29
C PHE A 263 13.94 -14.30 15.38
N ASP A 264 13.83 -13.89 16.65
CA ASP A 264 14.11 -14.77 17.79
C ASP A 264 12.81 -15.38 18.34
N SER A 265 11.78 -14.56 18.61
CA SER A 265 10.47 -15.04 19.10
C SER A 265 9.38 -13.96 19.04
N SER A 266 8.11 -14.39 19.10
CA SER A 266 6.94 -13.56 19.41
C SER A 266 5.78 -14.43 19.88
N LYS A 267 4.83 -13.86 20.62
CA LYS A 267 3.51 -14.48 20.82
C LYS A 267 2.64 -14.18 19.60
N VAL A 268 2.13 -15.24 18.97
CA VAL A 268 1.33 -15.16 17.74
C VAL A 268 -0.16 -15.36 18.07
N THR A 269 -0.96 -14.34 17.82
CA THR A 269 -2.42 -14.37 17.91
C THR A 269 -3.00 -14.33 16.50
N VAL A 270 -4.00 -15.17 16.22
CA VAL A 270 -4.65 -15.30 14.91
C VAL A 270 -6.15 -15.42 15.11
N ASP A 271 -6.94 -14.94 14.15
CA ASP A 271 -8.38 -15.15 14.13
C ASP A 271 -8.75 -16.48 13.45
N TYR A 272 -9.95 -16.97 13.71
CA TYR A 272 -10.46 -18.23 13.17
C TYR A 272 -11.95 -18.12 12.84
N VAL A 273 -12.44 -18.97 11.94
CA VAL A 273 -13.86 -19.00 11.55
C VAL A 273 -14.59 -20.05 12.40
N GLY A 274 -15.77 -19.71 12.92
CA GLY A 274 -16.48 -20.57 13.89
C GLY A 274 -16.82 -21.98 13.42
N ALA A 275 -16.91 -22.21 12.09
CA ALA A 275 -17.11 -23.55 11.51
C ALA A 275 -15.94 -24.50 11.82
N ASP A 276 -14.74 -23.98 12.03
CA ASP A 276 -13.54 -24.76 12.37
C ASP A 276 -13.63 -25.37 13.78
N LEU A 277 -14.50 -24.85 14.65
CA LEU A 277 -14.65 -25.35 16.02
C LEU A 277 -15.51 -26.62 16.11
N GLU A 278 -16.46 -26.83 15.20
CA GLU A 278 -17.43 -27.94 15.29
C GLU A 278 -16.79 -29.32 15.03
N SER A 279 -15.61 -29.36 14.40
CA SER A 279 -14.86 -30.60 14.14
C SER A 279 -13.89 -30.98 15.28
N SER A 280 -13.63 -30.10 16.25
CA SER A 280 -12.62 -30.31 17.30
C SER A 280 -13.23 -30.84 18.62
N GLN A 281 -12.98 -32.12 18.95
CA GLN A 281 -13.53 -32.75 20.17
C GLN A 281 -12.72 -32.50 21.46
N ASN A 282 -11.59 -31.81 21.40
CA ASN A 282 -10.81 -31.42 22.59
C ASN A 282 -10.42 -29.94 22.44
N ARG A 283 -10.33 -29.19 23.54
CA ARG A 283 -10.20 -27.72 23.49
C ARG A 283 -8.85 -27.18 23.93
N ASN A 284 -7.81 -28.00 24.01
CA ASN A 284 -6.51 -27.55 24.49
C ASN A 284 -5.44 -28.29 23.70
N ASP A 285 -4.75 -27.58 22.79
CA ASP A 285 -3.29 -27.65 22.57
C ASP A 285 -2.93 -26.99 21.23
N ILE A 286 -2.00 -26.02 21.28
CA ILE A 286 -1.34 -25.44 20.10
C ILE A 286 -0.08 -26.26 19.83
N ALA A 287 0.00 -26.92 18.67
CA ALA A 287 1.25 -27.54 18.22
C ALA A 287 1.95 -26.67 17.17
N PHE A 288 3.26 -26.50 17.35
CA PHE A 288 4.16 -25.85 16.42
C PHE A 288 4.89 -26.94 15.64
N ASP A 289 4.77 -26.97 14.30
CA ASP A 289 5.67 -27.75 13.46
C ASP A 289 6.76 -26.82 12.90
N SER A 290 7.90 -26.78 13.58
CA SER A 290 9.09 -26.08 13.10
C SER A 290 10.02 -27.06 12.37
N ALA A 291 9.61 -27.54 11.21
CA ALA A 291 10.49 -28.32 10.35
C ALA A 291 11.25 -27.40 9.38
N THR A 292 12.34 -26.75 9.81
CA THR A 292 13.35 -26.27 8.84
C THR A 292 14.77 -26.10 9.44
N PRO A 293 15.83 -26.62 8.78
CA PRO A 293 17.23 -26.33 9.09
C PRO A 293 17.57 -24.84 8.86
N ALA A 294 18.63 -24.37 9.53
CA ALA A 294 19.08 -22.97 9.52
C ALA A 294 19.08 -22.32 8.12
N GLY A 295 18.27 -21.28 7.93
CA GLY A 295 18.33 -20.40 6.75
C GLY A 295 17.02 -19.74 6.33
N GLN A 296 15.86 -20.35 6.61
CA GLN A 296 14.53 -19.76 6.44
C GLN A 296 13.59 -20.43 7.45
N THR A 297 13.01 -19.67 8.38
CA THR A 297 11.98 -20.20 9.28
C THR A 297 10.65 -20.01 8.56
N HIS A 298 10.15 -21.07 7.91
CA HIS A 298 8.77 -21.11 7.42
C HIS A 298 7.91 -21.67 8.55
N LEU A 299 7.13 -20.82 9.21
CA LEU A 299 6.13 -21.28 10.17
C LEU A 299 4.81 -21.42 9.43
N LYS A 300 4.37 -22.66 9.22
CA LYS A 300 2.99 -22.94 8.80
C LYS A 300 2.14 -23.08 10.03
N LYS A 301 1.28 -22.10 10.29
CA LYS A 301 0.30 -22.16 11.38
C LYS A 301 -1.05 -22.52 10.78
N ALA A 302 -1.61 -23.66 11.15
CA ALA A 302 -3.04 -23.90 10.95
C ALA A 302 -3.83 -23.19 12.08
N GLY A 303 -5.11 -22.88 11.87
CA GLY A 303 -6.01 -22.33 12.90
C GLY A 303 -5.87 -23.08 14.23
N VAL A 304 -5.35 -22.44 15.29
CA VAL A 304 -5.38 -23.04 16.64
C VAL A 304 -5.77 -22.03 17.72
N VAL A 305 -6.65 -22.54 18.59
CA VAL A 305 -7.46 -21.93 19.64
C VAL A 305 -6.66 -21.36 20.82
N VAL A 306 -7.07 -20.19 21.33
CA VAL A 306 -6.71 -19.66 22.66
C VAL A 306 -7.99 -19.30 23.44
N GLY A 307 -8.09 -19.73 24.69
CA GLY A 307 -9.05 -19.24 25.67
C GLY A 307 -8.56 -19.51 27.09
N TYR A 308 -8.63 -18.48 27.95
CA TYR A 308 -8.15 -18.42 29.34
C TYR A 308 -8.64 -19.54 30.28
#